data_AF-A0A7J4PAP6-F1
#
_entry.id   AF-A0A7J4PAP6-F1
#
_cell.length_a   1.000
_cell.length_b   1.000
_cell.length_c   1.000
_cell.angle_alpha   90.00
_cell.angle_beta   90.00
_cell.angle_gamma   90.00
#
_symmetry.space_group_name_H-M   'P 1'
#
loop_
_entity.id
_entity.type
_entity.pdbx_description
1 polymer ?
#
loop_
_entity_poly.entity_id
_entity_poly.type
_entity_poly.pdbx_seq_one_letter_code
_entity_poly.pdbx_strand_id
1 'polypeptide(L)'
;MEPLLFVWIITSIFLLPLPFIFILKTGRSNPAYKIGLVTLVVGKIIEASLNLTPTLWKLMYLSDPVMMAGGILLFVGLTKLKKENSSKTKYGSLVCGIILISTFMYGTAYGIYGVTDWTYPAVSIVYYTCFWALALCYLDLGDHHPLSFVGAFFVIINILICFSYDGGLFSGMITEEEYAAAPWYFSYMTQSIGGLFASLGVIFKDKLGTRNLRK
;
A
#
# COMPACT_ATOMS: atom_id res chain seq x y z
N MET A 1 -4.03 -0.31 -24.64
CA MET A 1 -3.68 -0.73 -23.28
C MET A 1 -2.98 -2.08 -23.35
N GLU A 2 -1.83 -2.21 -22.71
CA GLU A 2 -1.10 -3.48 -22.67
C GLU A 2 -1.90 -4.55 -21.90
N PRO A 3 -2.06 -5.78 -22.44
CA PRO A 3 -2.81 -6.84 -21.77
C PRO A 3 -2.31 -7.16 -20.35
N LEU A 4 -1.00 -7.07 -20.13
CA LEU A 4 -0.38 -7.30 -18.82
C LEU A 4 -0.80 -6.26 -17.79
N LEU A 5 -0.80 -4.98 -18.17
CA LEU A 5 -1.25 -3.89 -17.31
C LEU A 5 -2.71 -4.10 -16.87
N PHE A 6 -3.59 -4.44 -17.82
CA PHE A 6 -5.00 -4.71 -17.51
C PHE A 6 -5.17 -5.83 -16.48
N VAL A 7 -4.53 -6.98 -16.72
CA VAL A 7 -4.62 -8.14 -15.82
C VAL A 7 -4.15 -7.78 -14.41
N TRP A 8 -3.01 -7.12 -14.28
CA TRP A 8 -2.44 -6.81 -12.97
C TRP A 8 -3.22 -5.73 -12.23
N ILE A 9 -3.73 -4.69 -12.92
CA ILE A 9 -4.60 -3.69 -12.30
C ILE A 9 -5.83 -4.37 -11.69
N ILE A 10 -6.55 -5.16 -12.48
CA ILE A 10 -7.76 -5.84 -12.02
C ILE A 10 -7.43 -6.80 -10.87
N THR A 11 -6.35 -7.56 -11.00
CA THR A 11 -5.90 -8.49 -9.96
C THR A 11 -5.56 -7.75 -8.65
N SER A 12 -4.95 -6.56 -8.73
CA SER A 12 -4.57 -5.77 -7.55
C SER A 12 -5.78 -5.26 -6.76
N ILE A 13 -6.90 -4.96 -7.41
CA ILE A 13 -8.16 -4.55 -6.76
C ILE A 13 -8.65 -5.65 -5.80
N PHE A 14 -8.47 -6.91 -6.16
CA PHE A 14 -8.94 -8.04 -5.34
C PHE A 14 -7.88 -8.53 -4.35
N LEU A 15 -6.63 -8.67 -4.78
CA LEU A 15 -5.59 -9.31 -3.98
C LEU A 15 -5.03 -8.39 -2.90
N LEU A 16 -4.84 -7.10 -3.16
CA LEU A 16 -4.32 -6.15 -2.16
C LEU A 16 -5.22 -6.08 -0.90
N PRO A 17 -6.56 -5.97 -0.99
CA PRO A 17 -7.43 -5.98 0.18
C PRO A 17 -7.71 -7.38 0.76
N LEU A 18 -7.34 -8.46 0.06
CA LEU A 18 -7.73 -9.83 0.43
C LEU A 18 -7.36 -10.25 1.87
N PRO A 19 -6.17 -9.93 2.43
CA PRO A 19 -5.82 -10.28 3.80
C PRO A 19 -6.82 -9.74 4.83
N PHE A 20 -7.37 -8.56 4.55
CA PHE A 20 -8.31 -7.88 5.43
C PHE A 20 -9.70 -8.52 5.42
N ILE A 21 -10.11 -9.09 4.28
CA ILE A 21 -11.38 -9.82 4.13
C ILE A 21 -11.38 -11.07 5.00
N PHE A 22 -10.24 -11.76 5.14
CA PHE A 22 -10.13 -12.94 6.00
C PHE A 22 -10.42 -12.63 7.48
N ILE A 23 -10.01 -11.46 7.97
CA ILE A 23 -10.36 -11.04 9.34
C ILE A 23 -11.85 -10.76 9.48
N LEU A 24 -12.51 -10.15 8.50
CA LEU A 24 -13.96 -9.94 8.55
C LEU A 24 -14.72 -11.27 8.71
N LYS A 25 -14.24 -12.34 8.05
CA LYS A 25 -14.82 -13.68 8.17
C LYS A 25 -14.69 -14.28 9.59
N THR A 26 -13.77 -13.79 10.42
CA THR A 26 -13.64 -14.21 11.83
C THR A 26 -14.67 -13.55 12.77
N GLY A 27 -15.52 -12.64 12.26
CA GLY A 27 -16.48 -11.87 13.07
C GLY A 27 -15.86 -10.72 13.85
N ARG A 28 -14.52 -10.61 13.89
CA ARG A 28 -13.79 -9.54 14.57
C ARG A 28 -13.68 -8.32 13.64
N SER A 29 -14.39 -7.24 13.95
CA SER A 29 -14.29 -5.99 13.19
C SER A 29 -14.73 -4.80 14.04
N ASN A 30 -14.31 -3.60 13.63
CA ASN A 30 -14.82 -2.34 14.15
C ASN A 30 -15.13 -1.39 12.98
N PRO A 31 -15.85 -0.27 13.22
CA PRO A 31 -16.22 0.65 12.16
C PRO A 31 -15.02 1.18 11.35
N ALA A 32 -13.93 1.58 12.03
CA ALA A 32 -12.73 2.08 11.36
C ALA A 32 -12.14 1.04 10.40
N TYR A 33 -12.10 -0.23 10.80
CA TYR A 33 -11.62 -1.32 9.96
C TYR A 33 -12.50 -1.54 8.72
N LYS A 34 -13.83 -1.55 8.88
CA LYS A 34 -14.77 -1.74 7.76
C LYS A 34 -14.71 -0.58 6.76
N ILE A 35 -14.72 0.65 7.28
CA ILE A 35 -14.62 1.86 6.46
C ILE A 35 -13.27 1.86 5.75
N GLY A 36 -12.17 1.60 6.45
CA GLY A 36 -10.83 1.54 5.86
C GLY A 36 -10.73 0.54 4.69
N LEU A 37 -11.32 -0.65 4.83
CA LEU A 37 -11.35 -1.63 3.74
C LEU A 37 -12.13 -1.11 2.52
N VAL A 38 -13.32 -0.56 2.73
CA VAL A 38 -14.15 -0.01 1.63
C VAL A 38 -13.43 1.15 0.96
N THR A 39 -12.87 2.06 1.76
CA THR A 39 -12.10 3.21 1.25
C THR A 39 -10.89 2.76 0.45
N LEU A 40 -10.14 1.74 0.89
CA LEU A 40 -9.02 1.18 0.12
C LEU A 40 -9.48 0.63 -1.23
N VAL A 41 -10.57 -0.17 -1.25
CA VAL A 41 -11.11 -0.75 -2.49
C VAL A 41 -11.59 0.35 -3.45
N VAL A 42 -12.29 1.36 -2.94
CA VAL A 42 -12.73 2.52 -3.75
C VAL A 42 -11.53 3.25 -4.32
N GLY A 43 -10.50 3.51 -3.51
CA GLY A 43 -9.25 4.13 -3.96
C GLY A 43 -8.61 3.36 -5.11
N LYS A 44 -8.51 2.02 -4.98
CA LYS A 44 -8.00 1.12 -6.03
C LYS A 44 -8.84 1.10 -7.31
N ILE A 45 -10.16 1.25 -7.22
CA ILE A 45 -11.02 1.36 -8.41
C ILE A 45 -10.80 2.69 -9.13
N ILE A 46 -10.62 3.79 -8.38
CA ILE A 46 -10.26 5.10 -8.95
C ILE A 46 -8.86 5.01 -9.59
N GLU A 47 -7.90 4.36 -8.93
CA GLU A 47 -6.54 4.14 -9.46
C GLU A 47 -6.58 3.29 -10.74
N ALA A 48 -7.41 2.25 -10.79
CA ALA A 48 -7.58 1.49 -12.02
C ALA A 48 -8.10 2.39 -13.15
N SER A 49 -9.07 3.25 -12.85
CA SER A 49 -9.70 4.13 -13.84
C SER A 49 -8.70 5.10 -14.51
N LEU A 50 -7.70 5.62 -13.77
CA LEU A 50 -6.68 6.53 -14.33
C LEU A 50 -5.74 5.82 -15.33
N ASN A 51 -5.52 4.51 -15.16
CA ASN A 51 -4.66 3.72 -16.04
C ASN A 51 -5.41 3.11 -17.22
N LEU A 52 -6.72 2.94 -17.09
CA LEU A 52 -7.59 2.52 -18.21
C LEU A 52 -7.86 3.68 -19.18
N THR A 53 -7.82 4.92 -18.69
CA THR A 53 -8.09 6.13 -19.47
C THR A 53 -7.03 7.20 -19.18
N PRO A 54 -5.99 7.36 -20.03
CA PRO A 54 -4.86 8.27 -19.76
C PRO A 54 -5.25 9.74 -19.54
N THR A 55 -6.36 10.20 -20.14
CA THR A 55 -6.87 11.56 -19.93
C THR A 55 -7.37 11.81 -18.51
N LEU A 56 -7.52 10.76 -17.70
CA LEU A 56 -7.95 10.81 -16.30
C LEU A 56 -6.77 10.76 -15.31
N TRP A 57 -5.52 10.98 -15.73
CA TRP A 57 -4.34 10.91 -14.86
C TRP A 57 -4.47 11.77 -13.59
N LYS A 58 -5.14 12.93 -13.67
CA LYS A 58 -5.42 13.81 -12.52
C LYS A 58 -6.30 13.16 -11.43
N LEU A 59 -6.90 12.01 -11.68
CA LEU A 59 -7.56 11.24 -10.63
C LEU A 59 -6.58 10.71 -9.58
N MET A 60 -5.26 10.71 -9.81
CA MET A 60 -4.25 10.41 -8.78
C MET A 60 -4.42 11.31 -7.53
N TYR A 61 -4.77 12.59 -7.73
CA TYR A 61 -5.02 13.55 -6.65
C TYR A 61 -6.23 13.20 -5.78
N LEU A 62 -7.08 12.26 -6.23
CA LEU A 62 -8.20 11.72 -5.49
C LEU A 62 -7.91 10.30 -5.00
N SER A 63 -7.38 9.45 -5.87
CA SER A 63 -7.11 8.03 -5.59
C SER A 63 -6.14 7.87 -4.43
N ASP A 64 -5.00 8.56 -4.46
CA ASP A 64 -3.92 8.34 -3.50
C ASP A 64 -4.31 8.79 -2.09
N PRO A 65 -4.94 9.97 -1.88
CA PRO A 65 -5.47 10.35 -0.57
C PRO A 65 -6.54 9.37 -0.06
N VAL A 66 -7.41 8.87 -0.94
CA VAL A 66 -8.43 7.87 -0.58
C VAL A 66 -7.75 6.57 -0.14
N MET A 67 -6.77 6.08 -0.90
CA MET A 67 -6.01 4.88 -0.55
C MET A 67 -5.26 5.06 0.78
N MET A 68 -4.58 6.18 0.99
CA MET A 68 -3.90 6.49 2.25
C MET A 68 -4.87 6.50 3.44
N ALA A 69 -6.02 7.16 3.29
CA ALA A 69 -7.06 7.16 4.32
C ALA A 69 -7.53 5.73 4.63
N GLY A 70 -7.73 4.90 3.60
CA GLY A 70 -8.04 3.48 3.74
C GLY A 70 -6.97 2.72 4.54
N GLY A 71 -5.70 2.87 4.17
CA GLY A 71 -4.56 2.23 4.83
C GLY A 71 -4.42 2.63 6.30
N ILE A 72 -4.53 3.93 6.62
CA ILE A 72 -4.47 4.43 8.01
C ILE A 72 -5.66 3.93 8.83
N LEU A 73 -6.88 3.93 8.27
CA LEU A 73 -8.07 3.43 8.96
C LEU A 73 -7.97 1.93 9.25
N LEU A 74 -7.44 1.14 8.31
CA LEU A 74 -7.15 -0.28 8.52
C LEU A 74 -6.14 -0.48 9.65
N PHE A 75 -5.05 0.30 9.66
CA PHE A 75 -4.04 0.26 10.72
C PHE A 75 -4.61 0.59 12.11
N VAL A 76 -5.37 1.68 12.21
CA VAL A 76 -6.04 2.09 13.45
C VAL A 76 -7.06 1.03 13.89
N GLY A 77 -7.84 0.52 12.93
CA GLY A 77 -8.83 -0.52 13.14
C GLY A 77 -8.19 -1.80 13.71
N LEU A 78 -7.09 -2.26 13.13
CA LEU A 78 -6.37 -3.45 13.57
C LEU A 78 -5.75 -3.29 14.96
N THR A 79 -5.13 -2.13 15.22
CA THR A 79 -4.54 -1.82 16.52
C THR A 79 -5.58 -1.91 17.64
N LYS A 80 -6.80 -1.41 17.39
CA LYS A 80 -7.92 -1.52 18.34
C LYS A 80 -8.40 -2.96 18.53
N LEU A 81 -8.44 -3.77 17.46
CA LEU A 81 -8.91 -5.17 17.53
C LEU A 81 -7.99 -6.05 18.37
N LYS A 82 -6.67 -5.83 18.33
CA LYS A 82 -5.71 -6.65 19.07
C LYS A 82 -5.61 -6.32 20.58
N LYS A 83 -6.26 -5.25 21.07
CA LYS A 83 -6.17 -4.79 22.47
C LYS A 83 -4.73 -4.77 23.02
N GLU A 84 -3.76 -4.44 22.18
CA GLU A 84 -2.37 -4.43 22.63
C GLU A 84 -2.11 -3.24 23.56
N ASN A 85 -1.60 -3.53 24.76
CA ASN A 85 -1.16 -2.53 25.75
C ASN A 85 -0.02 -1.62 25.24
N SER A 86 0.58 -1.95 24.08
CA SER A 86 1.69 -1.24 23.43
C SER A 86 1.24 -0.44 22.18
N SER A 87 0.05 0.18 22.21
CA SER A 87 -0.43 1.00 21.08
C SER A 87 0.55 2.10 20.67
N LYS A 88 1.29 2.68 21.63
CA LYS A 88 2.28 3.74 21.40
C LYS A 88 3.39 3.33 20.43
N THR A 89 3.95 2.13 20.57
CA THR A 89 5.05 1.65 19.71
C THR A 89 4.58 1.50 18.26
N LYS A 90 3.36 1.01 18.05
CA LYS A 90 2.79 0.85 16.71
C LYS A 90 2.54 2.19 16.03
N TYR A 91 1.89 3.12 16.72
CA TYR A 91 1.73 4.48 16.22
C TYR A 91 3.09 5.15 15.97
N GLY A 92 4.08 4.87 16.82
CA GLY A 92 5.47 5.27 16.64
C GLY A 92 6.04 4.77 15.32
N SER A 93 5.91 3.49 15.00
CA SER A 93 6.37 2.92 13.72
C SER A 93 5.68 3.55 12.51
N LEU A 94 4.36 3.80 12.58
CA LEU A 94 3.64 4.50 11.52
C LEU A 94 4.23 5.91 11.30
N VAL A 95 4.33 6.70 12.36
CA VAL A 95 4.83 8.08 12.31
C VAL A 95 6.28 8.13 11.84
N CYS A 96 7.15 7.25 12.36
CA CYS A 96 8.56 7.20 11.95
C CYS A 96 8.69 6.89 10.45
N GLY A 97 7.90 5.96 9.91
CA GLY A 97 7.93 5.67 8.49
C GLY A 97 7.39 6.82 7.62
N ILE A 98 6.35 7.52 8.06
CA ILE A 98 5.86 8.74 7.37
C ILE A 98 6.96 9.80 7.35
N ILE A 99 7.60 10.08 8.49
CA ILE A 99 8.70 11.06 8.58
C ILE A 99 9.85 10.64 7.66
N LEU A 100 10.22 9.36 7.65
CA LEU A 100 11.28 8.84 6.79
C LEU A 100 10.94 9.03 5.30
N ILE A 101 9.74 8.66 4.89
CA ILE A 101 9.25 8.83 3.51
C ILE A 101 9.27 10.31 3.13
N SER A 102 8.68 11.18 3.95
CA SER A 102 8.62 12.61 3.67
C SER A 102 10.01 13.24 3.60
N THR A 103 10.91 12.89 4.52
CA THR A 103 12.28 13.42 4.54
C THR A 103 13.08 12.96 3.32
N PHE A 104 12.96 11.69 2.96
CA PHE A 104 13.61 11.13 1.77
C PHE A 104 13.09 11.78 0.49
N MET A 105 11.76 11.91 0.35
CA MET A 105 11.14 12.59 -0.78
C MET A 105 11.55 14.07 -0.86
N TYR A 106 11.58 14.76 0.29
CA TYR A 106 12.02 16.15 0.33
C TYR A 106 13.48 16.29 -0.10
N GLY A 107 14.37 15.47 0.47
CA GLY A 107 15.79 15.49 0.15
C GLY A 107 16.07 15.17 -1.32
N THR A 108 15.33 14.25 -1.92
CA THR A 108 15.52 13.84 -3.32
C THR A 108 14.89 14.84 -4.29
N ALA A 109 13.60 15.16 -4.15
CA ALA A 109 12.91 16.07 -5.07
C ALA A 109 13.50 17.50 -5.02
N TYR A 110 13.61 18.09 -3.83
CA TYR A 110 14.11 19.47 -3.69
C TYR A 110 15.64 19.51 -3.62
N GLY A 111 16.24 18.69 -2.76
CA GLY A 111 17.68 18.76 -2.50
C GLY A 111 18.57 18.27 -3.65
N ILE A 112 18.14 17.25 -4.39
CA ILE A 112 18.93 16.67 -5.49
C ILE A 112 18.43 17.20 -6.85
N TYR A 113 17.12 17.16 -7.09
CA TYR A 113 16.56 17.51 -8.40
C TYR A 113 16.09 18.96 -8.53
N GLY A 114 16.07 19.75 -7.45
CA GLY A 114 15.70 21.16 -7.49
C GLY A 114 14.22 21.42 -7.80
N VAL A 115 13.34 20.45 -7.57
CA VAL A 115 11.89 20.57 -7.82
C VAL A 115 11.29 21.61 -6.88
N THR A 116 10.71 22.66 -7.44
CA THR A 116 10.01 23.73 -6.69
C THR A 116 8.49 23.59 -6.68
N ASP A 117 7.92 22.89 -7.68
CA ASP A 117 6.50 22.55 -7.69
C ASP A 117 6.26 21.27 -6.87
N TRP A 118 5.63 21.44 -5.71
CA TRP A 118 5.38 20.37 -4.76
C TRP A 118 4.11 19.58 -5.02
N THR A 119 3.34 19.96 -6.04
CA THR A 119 2.03 19.35 -6.34
C THR A 119 2.16 17.84 -6.52
N TYR A 120 3.15 17.41 -7.30
CA TYR A 120 3.38 15.99 -7.56
C TYR A 120 4.13 15.26 -6.42
N PRO A 121 5.28 15.76 -5.91
CA PRO A 121 5.96 15.09 -4.78
C PRO A 121 5.08 14.86 -3.55
N ALA A 122 4.14 15.76 -3.27
CA ALA A 122 3.18 15.60 -2.16
C ALA A 122 2.26 14.40 -2.38
N VAL A 123 1.82 14.16 -3.62
CA VAL A 123 0.99 12.99 -3.99
C VAL A 123 1.78 11.70 -3.81
N SER A 124 3.04 11.65 -4.27
CA SER A 124 3.91 10.49 -4.06
C SER A 124 4.08 10.16 -2.57
N ILE A 125 4.29 11.16 -1.70
CA ILE A 125 4.37 10.96 -0.24
C ILE A 125 3.09 10.32 0.31
N VAL A 126 1.92 10.79 -0.14
CA VAL A 126 0.61 10.25 0.25
C VAL A 126 0.48 8.80 -0.21
N TYR A 127 0.82 8.50 -1.46
CA TYR A 127 0.79 7.16 -2.01
C TYR A 127 1.71 6.21 -1.23
N TYR A 128 2.95 6.60 -0.96
CA TYR A 128 3.92 5.77 -0.24
C TYR A 128 3.51 5.53 1.21
N THR A 129 2.90 6.53 1.84
CA THR A 129 2.34 6.41 3.20
C THR A 129 1.26 5.33 3.26
N CYS A 130 0.43 5.20 2.22
CA CYS A 130 -0.54 4.11 2.11
C CYS A 130 0.16 2.75 2.17
N PHE A 131 1.16 2.51 1.33
CA PHE A 131 1.86 1.22 1.28
C PHE A 131 2.68 0.92 2.53
N TRP A 132 3.23 1.94 3.19
CA TRP A 132 3.84 1.79 4.51
C TRP A 132 2.81 1.32 5.55
N ALA A 133 1.64 1.96 5.62
CA ALA A 133 0.57 1.56 6.52
C ALA A 133 0.07 0.13 6.21
N LEU A 134 -0.05 -0.24 4.94
CA LEU A 134 -0.41 -1.60 4.52
C LEU A 134 0.65 -2.63 4.90
N ALA A 135 1.93 -2.32 4.77
CA ALA A 135 3.01 -3.20 5.19
C ALA A 135 2.92 -3.52 6.69
N LEU A 136 2.72 -2.49 7.53
CA LEU A 136 2.50 -2.67 8.97
C LEU A 136 1.26 -3.52 9.26
N CYS A 137 0.16 -3.26 8.53
CA CYS A 137 -1.05 -4.06 8.65
C CYS A 137 -0.81 -5.53 8.29
N TYR A 138 -0.06 -5.83 7.22
CA TYR A 138 0.21 -7.19 6.79
C TYR A 138 1.02 -7.98 7.81
N LEU A 139 2.04 -7.37 8.40
CA LEU A 139 2.81 -7.96 9.48
C LEU A 139 1.92 -8.29 10.69
N ASP A 140 1.07 -7.35 11.08
CA ASP A 140 0.14 -7.53 12.19
C ASP A 140 -0.90 -8.61 11.92
N LEU A 141 -1.50 -8.61 10.73
CA LEU A 141 -2.50 -9.58 10.32
C LEU A 141 -1.97 -11.01 10.35
N GLY A 142 -0.74 -11.21 9.89
CA GLY A 142 -0.06 -12.51 9.89
C GLY A 142 0.53 -12.94 11.21
N ASP A 143 0.42 -12.12 12.25
CA ASP A 143 1.17 -12.31 13.49
C ASP A 143 2.68 -12.53 13.24
N HIS A 144 3.23 -11.72 12.34
CA HIS A 144 4.64 -11.76 11.92
C HIS A 144 5.08 -13.09 11.28
N HIS A 145 4.13 -13.89 10.78
CA HIS A 145 4.44 -15.08 9.99
C HIS A 145 5.32 -14.74 8.77
N PRO A 146 6.29 -15.60 8.37
CA PRO A 146 7.21 -15.32 7.26
C PRO A 146 6.51 -14.93 5.94
N LEU A 147 5.38 -15.57 5.62
CA LEU A 147 4.60 -15.20 4.43
C LEU A 147 4.02 -13.79 4.51
N SER A 148 3.63 -13.31 5.69
CA SER A 148 3.17 -11.93 5.85
C SER A 148 4.32 -10.93 5.81
N PHE A 149 5.53 -11.34 6.22
CA PHE A 149 6.74 -10.56 5.97
C PHE A 149 7.04 -10.44 4.47
N VAL A 150 6.95 -11.53 3.72
CA VAL A 150 7.07 -11.51 2.25
C VAL A 150 6.00 -10.58 1.65
N GLY A 151 4.76 -10.67 2.15
CA GLY A 151 3.68 -9.77 1.73
C GLY A 151 4.01 -8.29 1.96
N ALA A 152 4.47 -7.94 3.17
CA ALA A 152 4.90 -6.59 3.54
C ALA A 152 6.09 -6.11 2.68
N PHE A 153 7.05 -6.99 2.41
CA PHE A 153 8.20 -6.69 1.56
C PHE A 153 7.77 -6.28 0.14
N PHE A 154 6.83 -7.00 -0.48
CA PHE A 154 6.37 -6.68 -1.83
C PHE A 154 5.62 -5.34 -1.91
N VAL A 155 4.83 -4.97 -0.90
CA VAL A 155 4.21 -3.63 -0.86
C VAL A 155 5.22 -2.51 -0.60
N ILE A 156 6.36 -2.79 0.05
CA ILE A 156 7.47 -1.83 0.15
C ILE A 156 8.25 -1.73 -1.18
N ILE A 157 8.46 -2.84 -1.88
CA ILE A 157 9.06 -2.79 -3.23
C ILE A 157 8.22 -1.92 -4.17
N ASN A 158 6.90 -1.93 -4.04
CA ASN A 158 6.02 -1.05 -4.83
C ASN A 158 6.42 0.43 -4.70
N ILE A 159 6.77 0.88 -3.48
CA ILE A 159 7.25 2.25 -3.24
C ILE A 159 8.52 2.52 -4.06
N LEU A 160 9.46 1.56 -4.08
CA LEU A 160 10.73 1.72 -4.81
C LEU A 160 10.51 1.77 -6.33
N ILE A 161 9.60 0.97 -6.87
CA ILE A 161 9.23 0.99 -8.29
C ILE A 161 8.67 2.36 -8.65
N CYS A 162 7.66 2.84 -7.91
CA CYS A 162 7.07 4.16 -8.14
C CYS A 162 8.11 5.27 -8.01
N PHE A 163 8.96 5.19 -6.98
CA PHE A 163 10.01 6.17 -6.75
C PHE A 163 11.03 6.27 -7.89
N SER A 164 11.37 5.15 -8.55
CA SER A 164 12.29 5.21 -9.69
C SER A 164 11.74 6.02 -10.87
N TYR A 165 10.43 5.93 -11.12
CA TYR A 165 9.77 6.70 -12.19
C TYR A 165 9.51 8.14 -11.74
N ASP A 166 9.13 8.35 -10.48
CA ASP A 166 8.99 9.69 -9.90
C ASP A 166 10.33 10.45 -9.96
N GLY A 167 11.45 9.82 -9.62
CA GLY A 167 12.78 10.42 -9.74
C GLY A 167 13.17 10.74 -11.19
N GLY A 168 12.79 9.90 -12.16
CA GLY A 168 12.95 10.19 -13.58
C GLY A 168 12.17 11.43 -14.00
N LEU A 169 10.93 11.57 -13.53
CA LEU A 169 10.08 12.73 -13.80
C LEU A 169 10.64 14.00 -13.14
N PHE A 170 11.06 13.91 -11.87
CA PHE A 170 11.65 15.03 -11.11
C PHE A 170 12.94 15.56 -11.72
N SER A 171 13.77 14.66 -12.24
CA SER A 171 15.02 15.03 -12.91
C SER A 171 14.82 15.58 -14.33
N GLY A 172 13.60 15.53 -14.87
CA GLY A 172 13.33 15.86 -16.27
C GLY A 172 13.91 14.85 -17.26
N MET A 173 14.32 13.66 -16.79
CA MET A 173 14.85 12.59 -17.63
C MET A 173 13.76 11.90 -18.48
N ILE A 174 12.52 11.89 -17.98
CA ILE A 174 11.35 11.39 -18.71
C ILE A 174 10.26 12.44 -18.74
N THR A 175 9.47 12.48 -19.82
CA THR A 175 8.31 13.37 -19.93
C THR A 175 7.10 12.86 -19.14
N GLU A 176 6.07 13.70 -18.99
CA GLU A 176 4.79 13.25 -18.41
C GLU A 176 4.13 12.15 -19.26
N GLU A 177 4.30 12.17 -20.59
CA GLU A 177 3.79 11.10 -21.46
C GLU A 177 4.55 9.78 -21.25
N GLU A 178 5.87 9.84 -21.11
CA GLU A 178 6.70 8.67 -20.83
C GLU A 178 6.43 8.12 -19.43
N TYR A 179 6.18 8.99 -18.45
CA TYR A 179 5.72 8.61 -17.12
C TYR A 179 4.34 7.91 -17.19
N ALA A 180 3.38 8.48 -17.92
CA ALA A 180 2.06 7.88 -18.11
C ALA A 180 2.13 6.52 -18.83
N ALA A 181 3.11 6.33 -19.71
CA ALA A 181 3.36 5.08 -20.43
C ALA A 181 4.34 4.12 -19.73
N ALA A 182 4.82 4.46 -18.53
CA ALA A 182 5.72 3.61 -17.78
C ALA A 182 5.09 2.22 -17.51
N PRO A 183 5.90 1.17 -17.32
CA PRO A 183 5.43 -0.20 -17.13
C PRO A 183 4.81 -0.41 -15.74
N TRP A 184 3.70 0.28 -15.47
CA TRP A 184 2.97 0.26 -14.20
C TRP A 184 2.47 -1.13 -13.80
N TYR A 185 2.44 -2.08 -14.75
CA TYR A 185 2.13 -3.48 -14.45
C TYR A 185 3.07 -4.08 -13.39
N PHE A 186 4.33 -3.62 -13.29
CA PHE A 186 5.24 -4.05 -12.22
C PHE A 186 4.75 -3.61 -10.85
N SER A 187 4.27 -2.37 -10.73
CA SER A 187 3.67 -1.84 -9.51
C SER A 187 2.47 -2.71 -9.10
N TYR A 188 1.50 -2.88 -9.99
CA TYR A 188 0.31 -3.68 -9.69
C TYR A 188 0.61 -5.16 -9.40
N MET A 189 1.60 -5.73 -10.08
CA MET A 189 2.06 -7.09 -9.80
C MET A 189 2.60 -7.21 -8.38
N THR A 190 3.47 -6.30 -7.93
CA THR A 190 4.00 -6.34 -6.56
C THR A 190 2.90 -6.15 -5.51
N GLN A 191 1.93 -5.27 -5.76
CA GLN A 191 0.76 -5.10 -4.90
C GLN A 191 -0.07 -6.40 -4.79
N SER A 192 -0.33 -7.06 -5.93
CA SER A 192 -1.04 -8.33 -5.99
C SER A 192 -0.32 -9.46 -5.26
N ILE A 193 1.00 -9.59 -5.48
CA ILE A 193 1.84 -10.58 -4.80
C ILE A 193 1.85 -10.30 -3.29
N GLY A 194 1.99 -9.03 -2.90
CA GLY A 194 1.96 -8.60 -1.49
C GLY A 194 0.69 -9.05 -0.78
N GLY A 195 -0.46 -8.76 -1.37
CA GLY A 195 -1.77 -9.17 -0.85
C GLY A 195 -1.99 -10.68 -0.81
N LEU A 196 -1.51 -11.42 -1.82
CA LEU A 196 -1.55 -12.89 -1.84
C LEU A 196 -0.74 -13.48 -0.67
N PHE A 197 0.52 -13.08 -0.52
CA PHE A 197 1.40 -13.62 0.51
C PHE A 197 0.94 -13.25 1.92
N ALA A 198 0.47 -12.01 2.12
CA ALA A 198 -0.13 -11.61 3.39
C ALA A 198 -1.39 -12.43 3.71
N SER A 199 -2.22 -12.76 2.70
CA SER A 199 -3.40 -13.62 2.88
C SER A 199 -3.00 -15.03 3.29
N LEU A 200 -1.98 -15.61 2.64
CA LEU A 200 -1.46 -16.92 3.02
C LEU A 200 -0.90 -16.89 4.45
N GLY A 201 -0.19 -15.84 4.84
CA GLY A 201 0.26 -15.66 6.23
C GLY A 201 -0.88 -15.66 7.24
N VAL A 202 -1.98 -14.94 6.95
CA VAL A 202 -3.20 -14.96 7.77
C VAL A 202 -3.82 -16.36 7.86
N ILE A 203 -3.85 -17.12 6.77
CA ILE A 203 -4.42 -18.48 6.75
C ILE A 203 -3.55 -19.48 7.50
N PHE A 204 -2.22 -19.37 7.36
CA PHE A 204 -1.29 -20.38 7.87
C PHE A 204 -0.80 -20.13 9.29
N LYS A 205 -0.91 -18.91 9.83
CA LYS A 205 -0.52 -18.64 11.23
C LYS A 205 -1.24 -19.54 12.25
N ASP A 206 -2.52 -19.84 12.01
CA ASP A 206 -3.34 -20.67 12.91
C ASP A 206 -2.98 -22.17 12.80
N LYS A 207 -2.42 -22.60 11.66
CA LYS A 207 -1.97 -23.99 11.44
C LYS A 207 -0.62 -24.30 12.09
N LEU A 208 0.20 -23.28 12.34
CA LEU A 208 1.48 -23.44 13.06
C LEU A 208 1.31 -23.31 14.57
N GLY A 209 0.41 -22.43 15.05
CA GLY A 209 0.09 -22.29 16.47
C GLY A 209 -0.60 -23.51 17.10
N THR A 210 -1.32 -24.32 16.32
CA THR A 210 -2.00 -25.53 16.80
C THR A 210 -1.09 -26.75 17.00
N ARG A 211 0.16 -26.73 16.51
CA ARG A 211 1.14 -27.81 16.75
C ARG A 211 1.85 -27.70 18.09
N ASN A 212 1.97 -26.50 18.67
CA ASN A 212 2.70 -26.27 19.92
C ASN A 212 1.84 -26.35 21.18
N LEU A 213 0.53 -26.61 21.06
CA LEU A 213 -0.40 -26.82 22.19
C LEU A 213 -0.89 -28.28 22.32
N ARG A 214 -0.29 -29.21 21.56
CA ARG A 214 -0.57 -30.66 21.63
C ARG A 214 0.66 -31.51 22.03
N LYS A 215 1.64 -30.90 22.68
CA LYS A 215 2.76 -31.62 23.31
C LYS A 215 2.78 -31.33 24.79
#